data_AF-A0A261GHZ4-F1
#
_entry.id   AF-A0A261GHZ4-F1
#
_cell.length_a   1.000
_cell.length_b   1.000
_cell.length_c   1.000
_cell.angle_alpha   90.00
_cell.angle_beta   90.00
_cell.angle_gamma   90.00
#
_symmetry.space_group_name_H-M   'P 1'
#
loop_
_entity.id
_entity.type
_entity.pdbx_description
1 polymer ?
#
loop_
_entity_poly.entity_id
_entity_poly.type
_entity_poly.pdbx_seq_one_letter_code
_entity_poly.pdbx_strand_id
1 'polypeptide(L)'
;MFGRNPVSREYTENLEEIATYGFESIDPDETVEVNLKDLMYVFSTLQEYQRFLHQPLHYKTLEDVHRFLGSVSGNAGFKLLHTSIHEKIQSMMPEHINDKFDNGDFDSPKLPFYCNDNR
;
A
#
# COMPACT_ATOMS: atom_id res chain seq x y z
N MET A 1 -19.47 -16.97 -28.38
CA MET A 1 -19.26 -15.64 -27.78
C MET A 1 -19.77 -15.69 -26.36
N PHE A 2 -18.88 -15.81 -25.37
CA PHE A 2 -19.27 -15.67 -23.96
C PHE A 2 -19.15 -14.19 -23.60
N GLY A 3 -20.30 -13.54 -23.42
CA GLY A 3 -20.35 -12.20 -22.87
C GLY A 3 -19.84 -12.25 -21.43
N ARG A 4 -18.62 -11.77 -21.18
CA ARG A 4 -18.25 -11.33 -19.84
C ARG A 4 -19.15 -10.14 -19.55
N ASN A 5 -20.11 -10.31 -18.63
CA ASN A 5 -20.74 -9.17 -17.98
C ASN A 5 -19.61 -8.24 -17.50
N PRO A 6 -19.66 -6.92 -17.77
CA PRO A 6 -18.71 -6.02 -17.14
C PRO A 6 -18.92 -6.17 -15.64
N VAL A 7 -17.91 -6.64 -14.93
CA VAL A 7 -17.90 -6.60 -13.46
C VAL A 7 -18.06 -5.12 -13.14
N SER A 8 -19.22 -4.73 -12.63
CA SER A 8 -19.44 -3.36 -12.16
C SER A 8 -18.40 -3.12 -11.07
N ARG A 9 -17.44 -2.24 -11.32
CA ARG A 9 -16.43 -1.88 -10.32
C ARG A 9 -17.17 -1.24 -9.15
N GLU A 10 -17.18 -1.93 -8.01
CA GLU A 10 -17.72 -1.40 -6.77
C GLU A 10 -16.65 -0.51 -6.12
N TYR A 11 -17.08 0.64 -5.59
CA TYR A 11 -16.19 1.60 -4.95
C TYR A 11 -16.55 1.76 -3.48
N THR A 12 -15.55 1.93 -2.61
CA THR A 12 -15.76 2.14 -1.17
C THR A 12 -14.99 3.36 -0.66
N GLU A 13 -15.58 4.04 0.34
CA GLU A 13 -14.92 5.07 1.15
C GLU A 13 -14.13 4.44 2.32
N ASN A 14 -14.35 3.14 2.59
CA ASN A 14 -13.66 2.42 3.65
C ASN A 14 -12.30 1.89 3.14
N LEU A 15 -11.24 2.68 3.35
CA LEU A 15 -9.89 2.28 2.95
C LEU A 15 -9.33 1.12 3.77
N GLU A 16 -9.79 0.94 5.02
CA GLU A 16 -9.37 -0.18 5.88
C GLU A 16 -9.92 -1.52 5.36
N GLU A 17 -11.15 -1.54 4.86
CA GLU A 17 -11.74 -2.71 4.18
C GLU A 17 -10.90 -3.16 2.98
N ILE A 18 -10.31 -2.21 2.24
CA ILE A 18 -9.41 -2.52 1.13
C ILE A 18 -8.07 -3.06 1.66
N ALA A 19 -7.48 -2.37 2.64
CA ALA A 19 -6.14 -2.69 3.13
C ALA A 19 -6.06 -4.01 3.92
N THR A 20 -7.17 -4.48 4.48
CA THR A 20 -7.23 -5.69 5.34
C THR A 20 -7.96 -6.85 4.68
N TYR A 21 -8.36 -6.73 3.41
CA TYR A 21 -9.04 -7.80 2.69
C TYR A 21 -8.18 -9.07 2.63
N GLY A 22 -8.79 -10.22 2.97
CA GLY A 22 -8.13 -11.53 2.95
C GLY A 22 -7.27 -11.83 4.18
N PHE A 23 -7.10 -10.89 5.11
CA PHE A 23 -6.29 -11.10 6.32
C PHE A 23 -6.90 -12.12 7.28
N GLU A 24 -8.21 -12.35 7.21
CA GLU A 24 -8.89 -13.41 7.97
C GLU A 24 -8.39 -14.82 7.61
N SER A 25 -7.66 -14.96 6.50
CA SER A 25 -7.03 -16.22 6.07
C SER A 25 -5.64 -16.45 6.67
N ILE A 26 -5.12 -15.50 7.45
CA ILE A 26 -3.83 -15.59 8.15
C ILE A 26 -4.09 -16.12 9.56
N ASP A 27 -3.25 -17.05 10.03
CA ASP A 27 -3.34 -17.55 11.40
C ASP A 27 -3.05 -16.40 12.39
N PRO A 28 -3.99 -16.05 13.30
CA PRO A 28 -3.81 -14.92 14.21
C PRO A 28 -2.65 -15.10 15.21
N ASP A 29 -2.17 -16.32 15.41
CA ASP A 29 -1.03 -16.62 16.29
C ASP A 29 0.31 -16.70 15.51
N GLU A 30 0.29 -16.59 14.18
CA GLU A 30 1.49 -16.60 13.35
C GLU A 30 2.32 -15.33 13.59
N THR A 31 3.62 -15.52 13.82
CA THR A 31 4.57 -14.42 14.01
C THR A 31 5.80 -14.62 13.14
N VAL A 32 6.42 -13.50 12.76
CA VAL A 32 7.66 -13.47 11.98
C VAL A 32 8.73 -12.67 12.73
N GLU A 33 9.97 -13.16 12.68
CA GLU A 33 11.13 -12.40 13.16
C GLU A 33 11.61 -11.46 12.04
N VAL A 34 11.86 -10.20 12.38
CA VAL A 34 12.24 -9.17 11.42
C VAL A 34 13.59 -8.55 11.78
N ASN A 35 14.34 -8.13 10.76
CA ASN A 35 15.55 -7.35 10.99
C ASN A 35 15.19 -5.98 11.60
N LEU A 36 15.72 -5.69 12.79
CA LEU A 36 15.39 -4.45 13.51
C LEU A 36 15.69 -3.17 12.70
N LYS A 37 16.79 -3.15 11.93
CA LYS A 37 17.16 -1.96 11.15
C LYS A 37 16.17 -1.72 10.01
N ASP A 38 15.74 -2.79 9.37
CA ASP A 38 14.77 -2.71 8.28
C ASP A 38 13.35 -2.40 8.81
N LEU A 39 12.96 -2.95 9.97
CA LEU A 39 11.75 -2.53 10.69
C LEU A 39 11.78 -1.03 11.00
N MET A 40 12.90 -0.53 11.52
CA MET A 40 13.08 0.91 11.80
C MET A 40 13.05 1.75 10.52
N TYR A 41 13.54 1.23 9.39
CA TYR A 41 13.46 1.91 8.09
C TYR A 41 12.01 2.08 7.63
N VAL A 42 11.22 1.01 7.72
CA VAL A 42 9.79 1.03 7.36
C VAL A 42 9.03 1.98 8.29
N PHE A 43 9.23 1.85 9.60
CA PHE A 43 8.61 2.73 10.59
C PHE A 43 8.95 4.21 10.36
N SER A 44 10.21 4.53 10.07
CA SER A 44 10.64 5.89 9.77
C SER A 44 10.03 6.42 8.46
N THR A 45 9.88 5.55 7.46
CA THR A 45 9.19 5.90 6.20
C THR A 45 7.73 6.26 6.46
N LEU A 46 7.00 5.45 7.24
CA LEU A 46 5.62 5.75 7.60
C LEU A 46 5.49 7.05 8.40
N GLN A 47 6.42 7.32 9.33
CA GLN A 47 6.46 8.60 10.04
C GLN A 47 6.70 9.80 9.12
N GLU A 48 7.55 9.66 8.09
CA GLU A 48 7.78 10.72 7.11
C GLU A 48 6.50 11.05 6.34
N TYR A 49 5.79 10.01 5.88
CA TYR A 49 4.50 10.17 5.21
C TYR A 49 3.45 10.77 6.14
N GLN A 50 3.37 10.30 7.39
CA GLN A 50 2.50 10.90 8.39
C GLN A 50 2.84 12.37 8.59
N ARG A 51 4.11 12.75 8.74
CA ARG A 51 4.53 14.15 8.92
C ARG A 51 4.12 15.01 7.73
N PHE A 52 4.29 14.51 6.51
CA PHE A 52 3.88 15.22 5.30
C PHE A 52 2.36 15.40 5.28
N LEU A 53 1.59 14.32 5.47
CA LEU A 53 0.13 14.30 5.32
C LEU A 53 -0.64 14.91 6.50
N HIS A 54 -0.04 14.95 7.70
CA HIS A 54 -0.69 15.40 8.94
C HIS A 54 -1.19 16.85 8.89
N GLN A 55 -0.50 17.72 8.14
CA GLN A 55 -0.86 19.14 8.08
C GLN A 55 -0.95 19.61 6.63
N PRO A 56 -2.15 20.00 6.14
CA PRO A 56 -2.33 20.50 4.77
C PRO A 56 -1.43 21.67 4.37
N LEU A 57 -0.95 22.45 5.35
CA LEU A 57 0.02 23.52 5.09
C LEU A 57 1.39 23.01 4.60
N HIS A 58 1.68 21.72 4.72
CA HIS A 58 2.89 21.08 4.17
C HIS A 58 2.77 20.75 2.68
N TYR A 59 1.56 20.71 2.13
CA TYR A 59 1.27 20.35 0.73
C TYR A 59 0.19 21.25 0.13
N LYS A 60 0.46 22.56 0.11
CA LYS A 60 -0.52 23.58 -0.30
C LYS A 60 -0.86 23.49 -1.79
N THR A 61 0.06 22.97 -2.58
CA THR A 61 -0.06 22.87 -4.04
C THR A 61 0.17 21.43 -4.50
N LEU A 62 -0.34 21.10 -5.69
CA LEU A 62 -0.01 19.83 -6.34
C LEU A 62 1.51 19.71 -6.58
N GLU A 63 2.21 20.82 -6.80
CA GLU A 63 3.67 20.82 -6.95
C GLU A 63 4.36 20.34 -5.67
N ASP A 64 3.88 20.72 -4.48
CA ASP A 64 4.42 20.23 -3.21
C ASP A 64 4.25 18.70 -3.09
N VAL A 65 3.10 18.18 -3.52
CA VAL A 65 2.83 16.73 -3.55
C VAL A 65 3.75 16.03 -4.54
N HIS A 66 3.89 16.55 -5.76
CA HIS A 66 4.78 15.99 -6.78
C HIS A 66 6.25 16.03 -6.33
N ARG A 67 6.67 17.11 -5.66
CA ARG A 67 8.03 17.24 -5.12
C ARG A 67 8.29 16.26 -3.99
N PHE A 68 7.32 16.06 -3.10
CA PHE A 68 7.45 15.07 -2.02
C PHE A 68 7.51 13.65 -2.56
N LEU A 69 6.56 13.27 -3.43
CA LEU A 69 6.51 11.93 -4.01
C LEU A 69 7.73 11.66 -4.90
N GLY A 70 8.08 12.59 -5.79
CA GLY A 70 9.14 12.42 -6.76
C GLY A 70 8.99 11.14 -7.58
N SER A 71 10.11 10.44 -7.84
CA SER A 71 10.14 9.17 -8.56
C SER A 71 11.00 8.14 -7.83
N VAL A 72 10.90 6.87 -8.24
CA VAL A 72 11.74 5.78 -7.72
C VAL A 72 13.23 5.96 -8.04
N SER A 73 13.56 6.77 -9.04
CA SER A 73 14.95 7.08 -9.41
C SER A 73 15.55 8.26 -8.62
N GLY A 74 14.75 8.92 -7.78
CA GLY A 74 15.18 10.06 -6.95
C GLY A 74 15.24 9.74 -5.45
N ASN A 75 15.75 10.69 -4.67
CA ASN A 75 15.73 10.64 -3.20
C ASN A 75 14.42 11.26 -2.67
N ALA A 76 13.28 10.68 -3.05
CA ALA A 76 11.95 11.21 -2.75
C ALA A 76 11.07 10.18 -2.02
N GLY A 77 9.90 10.61 -1.56
CA GLY A 77 8.94 9.80 -0.82
C GLY A 77 8.62 8.48 -1.52
N PHE A 78 8.43 8.50 -2.85
CA PHE A 78 8.10 7.29 -3.60
C PHE A 78 9.23 6.25 -3.58
N LYS A 79 10.51 6.67 -3.64
CA LYS A 79 11.64 5.73 -3.47
C LYS A 79 11.71 5.19 -2.03
N LEU A 80 11.44 6.01 -1.01
CA LEU A 80 11.39 5.55 0.39
C LEU A 80 10.30 4.49 0.58
N LEU A 81 9.10 4.74 0.08
CA LEU A 81 7.97 3.80 0.16
C LEU A 81 8.23 2.53 -0.63
N HIS A 82 8.69 2.65 -1.88
CA HIS A 82 9.03 1.51 -2.72
C HIS A 82 10.09 0.62 -2.07
N THR A 83 11.16 1.22 -1.54
CA THR A 83 12.23 0.48 -0.84
C THR A 83 11.66 -0.24 0.39
N SER A 84 10.83 0.45 1.18
CA SER A 84 10.20 -0.13 2.37
C SER A 84 9.34 -1.36 2.03
N ILE A 85 8.54 -1.28 0.98
CA ILE A 85 7.64 -2.38 0.59
C ILE A 85 8.45 -3.53 -0.04
N HIS A 86 9.15 -3.26 -1.14
CA HIS A 86 9.70 -4.31 -2.00
C HIS A 86 11.07 -4.83 -1.57
N GLU A 87 11.88 -4.01 -0.91
CA GLU A 87 13.23 -4.40 -0.50
C GLU A 87 13.29 -4.80 0.97
N LYS A 88 12.49 -4.13 1.84
CA LYS A 88 12.53 -4.34 3.30
C LYS A 88 11.47 -5.32 3.80
N ILE A 89 10.19 -5.06 3.53
CA ILE A 89 9.11 -5.92 4.05
C ILE A 89 8.99 -7.22 3.26
N GLN A 90 8.98 -7.16 1.92
CA GLN A 90 8.74 -8.35 1.09
C GLN A 90 9.79 -9.46 1.32
N SER A 91 11.03 -9.09 1.64
CA SER A 91 12.10 -10.05 1.96
C SER A 91 11.93 -10.76 3.31
N MET A 92 11.01 -10.29 4.16
CA MET A 92 10.69 -10.88 5.47
C MET A 92 9.40 -11.69 5.45
N MET A 93 8.64 -11.66 4.35
CA MET A 93 7.35 -12.34 4.26
C MET A 93 7.55 -13.86 4.07
N PRO A 94 6.82 -14.71 4.81
CA PRO A 94 6.80 -16.15 4.58
C PRO A 94 6.34 -16.49 3.16
N GLU A 95 6.81 -17.63 2.63
CA GLU A 95 6.52 -18.06 1.26
C GLU A 95 5.01 -18.20 1.01
N HIS A 96 4.24 -18.78 1.95
CA HIS A 96 2.78 -18.91 1.80
C HIS A 96 2.04 -17.57 1.76
N ILE A 97 2.60 -16.52 2.39
CA ILE A 97 2.03 -15.17 2.31
C ILE A 97 2.37 -14.55 0.95
N ASN A 98 3.60 -14.73 0.44
CA ASN A 98 3.98 -14.28 -0.90
C ASN A 98 3.13 -14.95 -1.98
N ASP A 99 2.89 -16.26 -1.88
CA ASP A 99 2.03 -16.99 -2.81
C ASP A 99 0.61 -16.42 -2.84
N LYS A 100 0.06 -16.07 -1.67
CA LYS A 100 -1.26 -15.42 -1.56
C LYS A 100 -1.28 -14.05 -2.21
N PHE A 101 -0.23 -13.24 -2.04
CA PHE A 101 -0.10 -11.96 -2.74
C PHE A 101 -0.05 -12.16 -4.26
N ASP A 102 0.76 -13.09 -4.75
CA ASP A 102 0.92 -13.34 -6.19
C ASP A 102 -0.36 -13.88 -6.85
N ASN A 103 -1.18 -14.61 -6.09
CA ASN A 103 -2.49 -15.11 -6.53
C ASN A 103 -3.61 -14.06 -6.45
N GLY A 104 -3.36 -12.89 -5.84
CA GLY A 104 -4.37 -11.84 -5.64
C GLY A 104 -5.36 -12.15 -4.51
N ASP A 105 -5.01 -13.03 -3.57
CA ASP A 105 -5.90 -13.40 -2.46
C ASP A 105 -6.16 -12.21 -1.51
N PHE A 106 -5.26 -11.23 -1.50
CA PHE A 106 -5.37 -9.97 -0.76
C PHE A 106 -5.89 -8.79 -1.62
N ASP A 107 -6.22 -9.03 -2.89
CA ASP A 107 -6.76 -7.99 -3.77
C ASP A 107 -8.26 -7.80 -3.49
N SER A 108 -8.60 -6.68 -2.84
CA SER A 108 -10.00 -6.34 -2.59
C SER A 108 -10.80 -6.26 -3.90
N PRO A 109 -12.00 -6.88 -3.98
CA PRO A 109 -12.88 -6.74 -5.15
C PRO A 109 -13.44 -5.31 -5.28
N LYS A 110 -13.36 -4.51 -4.20
CA LYS A 110 -13.75 -3.10 -4.20
C LYS A 110 -12.54 -2.22 -4.45
N LEU A 111 -12.75 -1.16 -5.23
CA LEU A 111 -11.74 -0.14 -5.46
C LEU A 111 -11.94 1.04 -4.51
N PRO A 112 -10.86 1.77 -4.18
CA PRO A 112 -11.00 3.00 -3.42
C PRO A 112 -11.72 4.05 -4.26
N PHE A 113 -12.44 4.93 -3.57
CA PHE A 113 -13.26 5.98 -4.20
C PHE A 113 -12.50 6.86 -5.21
N TYR A 114 -11.19 7.02 -5.06
CA TYR A 114 -10.36 7.88 -5.91
C TYR A 114 -10.01 7.23 -7.26
N CYS A 115 -10.40 5.97 -7.48
CA CYS A 115 -10.34 5.29 -8.77
C CYS A 115 -11.63 5.40 -9.57
N ASN A 116 -12.64 6.12 -9.07
CA ASN A 116 -13.88 6.35 -9.81
C ASN A 116 -13.71 7.55 -10.75
N ASP A 117 -13.51 7.27 -12.04
CA ASP A 117 -13.32 8.28 -13.09
C ASP A 117 -14.56 9.15 -13.34
N ASN A 118 -15.73 8.79 -12.81
CA ASN A 118 -16.99 9.55 -12.96
C ASN A 118 -17.23 10.57 -11.84
N ARG A 119 -16.17 11.04 -11.17
CA ARG A 119 -16.24 12.06 -10.11
C ARG A 119 -16.17 13.48 -10.66
#